data_AF-A0A6A2X5H5-F1
#
_entry.id   AF-A0A6A2X5H5-F1
#
_cell.length_a   1.000
_cell.length_b   1.000
_cell.length_c   1.000
_cell.angle_alpha   90.00
_cell.angle_beta   90.00
_cell.angle_gamma   90.00
#
_symmetry.space_group_name_H-M   'P 1'
#
loop_
_entity.id
_entity.type
_entity.pdbx_description
1 polymer ?
#
loop_
_entity_poly.entity_id
_entity_poly.type
_entity_poly.pdbx_seq_one_letter_code
_entity_poly.pdbx_strand_id
1 'polypeptide(L)' 'MLYHTARINCLAWSPSSSMVATGSLDTCVIIYEVDKPASSRITIKGAHLGGVYGLAFTDEYRVVSSGEDACVRVWKLTPQ' A
#
# COMPACT_ATOMS: atom_id res chain seq x y z
N MET A 1 4.52 13.22 3.19
CA MET A 1 5.73 12.56 3.69
C MET A 1 6.25 11.54 2.70
N LEU A 2 7.57 11.27 2.74
CA LEU A 2 8.24 10.19 2.01
C LEU A 2 7.98 8.78 2.60
N TYR A 3 7.37 8.73 3.79
CA TYR A 3 7.22 7.56 4.64
C TYR A 3 5.92 7.68 5.45
N HIS A 4 5.52 6.57 6.09
CA HIS A 4 4.40 6.54 7.02
C HIS A 4 4.63 7.41 8.25
N THR A 5 3.59 8.05 8.78
CA THR A 5 3.65 8.90 9.98
C THR A 5 3.24 8.17 11.25
N ALA A 6 2.81 6.92 11.12
CA ALA A 6 2.45 6.05 12.23
C ALA A 6 2.94 4.61 11.97
N ARG A 7 2.61 3.70 12.89
CA ARG A 7 3.03 2.29 12.82
C ARG A 7 2.58 1.64 11.52
N ILE A 8 3.54 1.01 10.83
CA ILE A 8 3.27 0.09 9.72
C ILE A 8 2.74 -1.22 10.33
N ASN A 9 1.55 -1.64 9.91
CA ASN A 9 0.90 -2.84 10.44
C ASN A 9 1.04 -4.04 9.50
N CYS A 10 1.12 -3.79 8.19
CA CYS A 10 1.19 -4.84 7.18
C CYS A 10 2.04 -4.42 5.98
N LEU A 11 2.54 -5.42 5.27
CA LEU A 11 3.21 -5.26 3.99
C LEU A 11 2.91 -6.46 3.08
N ALA A 12 3.04 -6.27 1.77
CA ALA A 12 2.93 -7.32 0.77
C ALA A 12 3.89 -7.07 -0.39
N TRP A 13 4.52 -8.13 -0.88
CA TRP A 13 5.34 -8.09 -2.09
C TRP A 13 4.49 -8.35 -3.33
N SER A 14 4.83 -7.70 -4.46
CA SER A 14 4.29 -8.09 -5.75
C SER A 14 4.84 -9.46 -6.19
N PRO A 15 4.15 -10.20 -7.06
CA PRO A 15 4.61 -11.53 -7.48
C PRO A 15 6.01 -11.51 -8.12
N SER A 16 6.32 -10.48 -8.91
CA SER A 16 7.65 -10.25 -9.51
C SER A 16 8.71 -9.75 -8.53
N SER A 17 8.36 -9.48 -7.27
CA SER A 17 9.22 -8.85 -6.26
C SER A 17 9.76 -7.46 -6.65
N SER A 18 9.18 -6.81 -7.65
CA SER A 18 9.57 -5.46 -8.09
C SER A 18 8.92 -4.36 -7.25
N MET A 19 7.83 -4.66 -6.54
CA MET A 19 7.09 -3.71 -5.72
C MET A 19 6.81 -4.24 -4.31
N VAL A 20 6.71 -3.30 -3.37
CA VAL A 20 6.25 -3.53 -2.00
C VAL A 20 5.12 -2.57 -1.68
N ALA A 21 3.99 -3.10 -1.23
CA ALA A 21 2.89 -2.34 -0.65
C ALA A 21 3.02 -2.34 0.87
N THR A 22 2.83 -1.20 1.51
CA THR A 22 2.83 -1.05 2.98
C THR A 22 1.56 -0.34 3.45
N GLY A 23 1.01 -0.78 4.57
CA GLY A 23 -0.22 -0.25 5.17
C GLY A 23 0.01 0.13 6.62
N SER A 24 -0.55 1.27 7.03
CA SER A 24 -0.22 1.91 8.30
C SER A 24 -1.45 2.38 9.08
N LEU A 25 -1.24 2.62 10.37
CA LEU A 25 -2.18 3.30 11.25
C LEU A 25 -2.45 4.76 10.80
N ASP A 26 -1.59 5.35 9.97
CA ASP A 26 -1.81 6.68 9.38
C ASP A 26 -2.86 6.71 8.25
N THR A 27 -3.64 5.63 8.11
CA THR A 27 -4.71 5.44 7.11
C THR A 27 -4.26 5.32 5.66
N CYS A 28 -2.94 5.35 5.39
CA CYS A 28 -2.41 5.30 4.03
C CYS A 28 -1.97 3.89 3.63
N VAL A 29 -2.05 3.63 2.32
CA VAL A 29 -1.28 2.59 1.64
C VAL A 29 -0.21 3.25 0.80
N ILE A 30 1.02 2.76 0.86
CA ILE A 30 2.13 3.25 0.05
C ILE A 30 2.72 2.10 -0.76
N ILE A 31 2.95 2.33 -2.05
CA ILE A 31 3.59 1.37 -2.96
C ILE A 31 4.97 1.89 -3.33
N TYR A 32 5.99 1.07 -3.10
CA TYR A 32 7.37 1.34 -3.45
C TYR A 32 7.80 0.41 -4.59
N GLU A 33 8.51 0.95 -5.58
CA GLU A 33 9.27 0.15 -6.54
C GLU A 33 10.69 -0.02 -6.01
N VAL A 34 11.18 -1.27 -5.97
CA VAL A 34 12.45 -1.63 -5.30
C VAL A 34 13.65 -0.91 -5.92
N ASP A 35 13.67 -0.83 -7.26
CA ASP A 35 14.78 -0.26 -8.02
C ASP A 35 14.66 1.26 -8.25
N LYS A 36 13.63 1.90 -7.68
CA LYS A 36 13.42 3.34 -7.80
C LYS A 36 13.60 4.03 -6.45
N PRO A 37 13.99 5.31 -6.44
CA PRO A 37 14.07 6.06 -5.19
C PRO A 37 12.69 6.13 -4.52
N ALA A 38 12.65 6.07 -3.19
CA ALA A 38 11.40 6.14 -2.41
C ALA A 38 10.57 7.42 -2.69
N SER A 39 11.16 8.46 -3.27
CA SER A 39 10.45 9.64 -3.76
C SER A 39 9.44 9.32 -4.87
N SER A 40 9.66 8.26 -5.67
CA SER A 40 8.79 7.79 -6.77
C SER A 40 7.59 6.95 -6.33
N ARG A 41 7.48 6.64 -5.03
CA ARG A 41 6.40 5.83 -4.48
C ARG A 41 5.01 6.37 -4.84
N ILE A 42 4.04 5.49 -4.91
CA ILE A 42 2.62 5.85 -5.01
C ILE A 42 2.05 5.92 -3.60
N THR A 43 1.35 7.00 -3.25
CA THR A 43 0.69 7.14 -1.94
C THR A 43 -0.82 7.22 -2.12
N ILE A 44 -1.53 6.23 -1.58
CA ILE A 44 -2.99 6.18 -1.50
C ILE A 44 -3.37 6.73 -0.12
N LYS A 45 -3.70 8.03 -0.07
CA LYS A 45 -4.09 8.70 1.17
C LYS A 45 -5.52 8.34 1.56
N GLY A 46 -5.77 8.11 2.85
CA GLY A 46 -7.11 7.77 3.34
C GLY A 46 -7.65 6.51 2.68
N ALA A 47 -6.81 5.49 2.52
CA ALA A 47 -7.20 4.22 1.92
C ALA A 47 -8.32 3.54 2.71
N HIS A 48 -8.30 3.69 4.04
CA HIS A 48 -9.34 3.23 4.95
C HIS A 48 -9.68 4.34 5.98
N LEU A 49 -10.90 4.32 6.52
CA LEU A 49 -11.27 5.15 7.67
C LEU A 49 -10.71 4.51 8.96
N GLY A 50 -9.44 4.80 9.23
CA GLY A 50 -8.66 4.19 10.33
C GLY A 50 -7.46 3.40 9.80
N GLY A 51 -6.86 2.56 10.65
CA GLY A 51 -5.65 1.83 10.30
C GLY A 51 -5.83 0.82 9.16
N VAL A 52 -4.80 0.65 8.33
CA VAL A 52 -4.73 -0.46 7.36
C VAL A 52 -4.10 -1.68 8.03
N TYR A 53 -4.74 -2.84 7.96
CA TYR A 53 -4.33 -4.06 8.67
C TYR A 53 -4.04 -5.24 7.75
N GLY A 54 -4.59 -5.26 6.54
CA GLY A 54 -4.32 -6.30 5.55
C GLY A 54 -3.91 -5.71 4.22
N LEU A 55 -2.95 -6.35 3.57
CA LEU A 55 -2.51 -6.07 2.22
C LEU A 55 -2.15 -7.36 1.49
N ALA A 56 -2.50 -7.44 0.21
CA ALA A 56 -2.07 -8.51 -0.69
C ALA A 56 -2.04 -7.99 -2.13
N PHE A 57 -1.00 -8.36 -2.89
CA PHE A 57 -1.06 -8.25 -4.35
C PHE A 57 -1.87 -9.43 -4.90
N THR A 58 -2.83 -9.15 -5.78
CA THR A 58 -3.58 -10.19 -6.52
C THR A 58 -2.96 -10.48 -7.88
N ASP A 59 -2.24 -9.51 -8.44
CA ASP A 59 -1.40 -9.59 -9.61
C ASP A 59 -0.36 -8.46 -9.54
N GLU A 60 0.46 -8.26 -10.57
CA GLU A 60 1.50 -7.21 -10.56
C GLU A 60 0.97 -5.80 -10.33
N TYR A 61 -0.26 -5.50 -10.75
CA TYR A 61 -0.79 -4.14 -10.79
C TYR A 61 -2.09 -4.00 -10.01
N ARG A 62 -2.40 -4.96 -9.14
CA ARG A 62 -3.60 -4.92 -8.29
C ARG A 62 -3.25 -5.29 -6.85
N VAL A 63 -3.65 -4.41 -5.95
CA VAL A 63 -3.49 -4.57 -4.51
C VAL A 63 -4.86 -4.58 -3.84
N VAL A 64 -5.08 -5.54 -2.96
CA VAL A 64 -6.24 -5.60 -2.08
C VAL A 64 -5.81 -5.13 -0.69
N SER A 65 -6.61 -4.26 -0.08
CA SER A 65 -6.40 -3.79 1.29
C SER A 65 -7.63 -3.99 2.16
N SER A 66 -7.41 -4.21 3.46
CA SER A 66 -8.44 -4.19 4.49
C SER A 66 -8.01 -3.31 5.66
N GLY A 67 -8.98 -2.70 6.33
CA GLY A 67 -8.72 -1.74 7.40
C GLY A 67 -9.75 -1.74 8.51
N GLU A 68 -9.55 -0.82 9.45
CA GLU A 68 -10.38 -0.60 10.64
C GLU A 68 -11.84 -0.29 10.32
N ASP A 69 -12.10 0.27 9.14
CA ASP A 69 -13.42 0.61 8.63
C ASP A 69 -14.27 -0.59 8.19
N ALA A 70 -13.82 -1.80 8.49
CA ALA A 70 -14.44 -3.08 8.12
C ALA A 70 -14.66 -3.25 6.60
N CYS A 71 -13.96 -2.45 5.77
CA CYS A 71 -14.05 -2.54 4.31
C CYS A 71 -12.85 -3.28 3.72
N VAL A 72 -13.09 -3.89 2.56
CA VAL A 72 -12.04 -4.39 1.66
C VAL A 72 -12.07 -3.53 0.40
N ARG A 73 -10.89 -3.14 -0.08
CA ARG A 73 -10.75 -2.31 -1.28
C ARG A 73 -9.75 -2.93 -2.25
N VAL A 74 -9.97 -2.67 -3.54
CA VAL A 74 -9.08 -3.11 -4.62
C VAL A 74 -8.55 -1.88 -5.33
N TRP A 75 -7.23 -1.81 -5.45
CA TRP A 75 -6.52 -0.70 -6.08
C TRP A 75 -5.83 -1.21 -7.33
N LYS A 76 -6.08 -0.55 -8.47
CA LYS A 76 -5.33 -0.78 -9.70
C LYS A 76 -4.20 0.23 -9.78
N LEU A 77 -2.97 -0.25 -9.88
CA LEU A 77 -1.78 0.55 -10.09
C LEU A 77 -1.63 0.80 -11.59
N THR A 78 -1.70 2.06 -12.00
CA THR A 78 -1.35 2.46 -13.36
C THR A 78 0.04 3.06 -13.33
N PRO A 79 1.00 2.55 -14.13
CA PRO A 79 2.25 3.25 -14.35
C PRO A 79 1.97 4.67 -14.80
N GLN A 80 2.70 5.64 -14.26
CA GLN A 80 2.81 6.97 -14.87
C GLN A 80 3.81 6.95 -16.01
#